data_AF-A0A2T3ZS40-F1
#
_entry.id   AF-A0A2T3ZS40-F1
#
_cell.length_a   1.000
_cell.length_b   1.000
_cell.length_c   1.000
_cell.angle_alpha   90.00
_cell.angle_beta   90.00
_cell.angle_gamma   90.00
#
_symmetry.space_group_name_H-M   'P 1'
#
loop_
_entity.id
_entity.type
_entity.pdbx_description
1 polymer ?
#
loop_
_entity_poly.entity_id
_entity_poly.type
_entity_poly.pdbx_seq_one_letter_code
_entity_poly.pdbx_strand_id
1 'polypeptide(L)'
;MSNRHQLLTRSFAPVKGLDRYDAAIFDSAFASEDVTLEVPHRNMKLIGLSDIRKNMLDSLGPLDTTHMISNIRVQVENGADAASLTAYALAQHCPAGKAEIQRALSS
;
A
#
# COMPACT_ATOMS: atom_id res chain seq x y z
N MET A 1 17.25 12.60 -9.95
CA MET A 1 16.79 11.88 -8.73
C MET A 1 17.10 10.40 -8.91
N SER A 2 17.63 9.70 -7.91
CA SER A 2 18.05 8.29 -8.05
C SER A 2 16.83 7.37 -8.23
N ASN A 3 16.92 6.40 -9.15
CA ASN A 3 15.89 5.37 -9.43
C ASN A 3 15.35 4.72 -8.15
N ARG A 4 16.20 4.54 -7.12
CA ARG A 4 15.81 3.95 -5.83
C ARG A 4 14.79 4.80 -5.07
N HIS A 5 14.90 6.12 -5.09
CA HIS A 5 13.98 7.02 -4.38
C HIS A 5 12.58 7.01 -5.01
N GLN A 6 12.52 7.00 -6.35
CA GLN A 6 11.25 6.93 -7.07
C GLN A 6 10.55 5.57 -6.86
N LEU A 7 11.31 4.47 -6.90
CA LEU A 7 10.80 3.13 -6.60
C LEU A 7 10.18 3.07 -5.21
N LEU A 8 10.90 3.56 -4.19
CA LEU A 8 10.39 3.59 -2.82
C LEU A 8 9.13 4.45 -2.70
N THR A 9 9.15 5.69 -3.18
CA THR A 9 8.00 6.60 -3.11
C THR A 9 6.75 5.98 -3.73
N ARG A 10 6.90 5.30 -4.87
CA ARG A 10 5.80 4.61 -5.55
C ARG A 10 5.31 3.38 -4.79
N SER A 11 6.20 2.61 -4.16
CA SER A 11 5.82 1.46 -3.32
C SER A 11 5.13 1.86 -2.01
N PHE A 12 5.40 3.05 -1.46
CA PHE A 12 4.70 3.57 -0.27
C PHE A 12 3.39 4.30 -0.61
N ALA A 13 3.19 4.74 -1.85
CA ALA A 13 1.97 5.44 -2.25
C ALA A 13 0.66 4.65 -2.01
N PRO A 14 0.53 3.36 -2.33
CA PRO A 14 -0.74 2.67 -2.19
C PRO A 14 -1.13 2.52 -0.71
N VAL A 15 -0.17 2.20 0.17
CA VAL A 15 -0.44 2.09 1.61
C VAL A 15 -0.80 3.42 2.26
N LYS A 16 -0.20 4.53 1.82
CA LYS A 16 -0.65 5.88 2.25
C LYS A 16 -2.05 6.20 1.76
N GLY A 17 -2.41 5.78 0.55
CA GLY A 17 -3.76 5.90 0.01
C GLY A 17 -4.77 5.14 0.86
N LEU A 18 -4.43 3.93 1.32
CA LEU A 18 -5.25 3.15 2.26
C LEU A 18 -5.41 3.87 3.61
N ASP A 19 -4.30 4.28 4.22
CA ASP A 19 -4.29 4.94 5.55
C ASP A 19 -5.06 6.26 5.58
N ARG A 20 -5.20 6.93 4.43
CA ARG A 20 -5.91 8.22 4.29
C ARG A 20 -7.24 8.12 3.57
N TYR A 21 -7.63 6.92 3.13
CA TYR A 21 -8.76 6.72 2.24
C TYR A 21 -8.73 7.66 1.01
N ASP A 22 -7.56 7.81 0.40
CA ASP A 22 -7.31 8.71 -0.73
C ASP A 22 -7.01 7.92 -2.01
N ALA A 23 -8.01 7.91 -2.89
CA ALA A 23 -7.92 7.22 -4.18
C ALA A 23 -6.87 7.82 -5.11
N ALA A 24 -6.68 9.14 -5.13
CA ALA A 24 -5.72 9.75 -6.03
C ALA A 24 -4.28 9.36 -5.65
N ILE A 25 -3.98 9.34 -4.34
CA ILE A 25 -2.70 8.85 -3.84
C ILE A 25 -2.54 7.35 -4.13
N PHE A 26 -3.60 6.56 -3.90
CA PHE A 26 -3.59 5.12 -4.19
C PHE A 26 -3.28 4.84 -5.66
N ASP A 27 -4.04 5.44 -6.58
CA ASP A 27 -3.92 5.22 -8.03
C ASP A 27 -2.56 5.69 -8.56
N SER A 28 -1.98 6.76 -7.99
CA SER A 28 -0.65 7.27 -8.40
C SER A 28 0.49 6.26 -8.20
N ALA A 29 0.26 5.22 -7.39
CA ALA A 29 1.21 4.14 -7.20
C ALA A 29 1.35 3.24 -8.43
N PHE A 30 0.41 3.27 -9.38
CA PHE A 30 0.34 2.36 -10.51
C PHE A 30 0.77 3.08 -11.81
N ALA A 31 1.53 2.38 -12.65
CA ALA A 31 2.09 2.93 -13.90
C ALA A 31 1.18 2.68 -15.10
N SER A 32 0.29 1.70 -14.95
CA SER A 32 -0.71 1.30 -15.93
C SER A 32 -1.83 0.55 -15.22
N GLU A 33 -2.91 0.29 -15.96
CA GLU A 33 -4.02 -0.57 -15.55
C GLU A 33 -3.64 -2.05 -15.52
N ASP A 34 -2.52 -2.43 -16.15
CA ASP A 34 -2.01 -3.81 -16.20
C ASP A 34 -1.25 -4.15 -14.90
N VAL A 35 -2.01 -4.51 -13.88
CA VAL A 35 -1.50 -4.87 -12.56
C VAL A 35 -2.22 -6.12 -12.04
N THR A 36 -1.47 -6.97 -11.35
CA THR A 36 -2.01 -8.14 -10.66
C THR A 36 -1.60 -8.11 -9.20
N LEU A 37 -2.54 -8.36 -8.30
CA LEU A 37 -2.27 -8.63 -6.90
C LEU A 37 -2.62 -10.09 -6.61
N GLU A 38 -1.66 -10.84 -6.07
CA GLU A 38 -1.84 -12.24 -5.69
C GLU A 38 -1.53 -12.44 -4.21
N VAL A 39 -2.43 -13.14 -3.51
CA VAL A 39 -2.25 -13.59 -2.14
C VAL A 39 -2.44 -15.12 -2.12
N PRO A 40 -1.38 -15.90 -2.40
CA PRO A 40 -1.50 -17.34 -2.63
C PRO A 40 -2.15 -18.09 -1.47
N HIS A 41 -1.81 -17.74 -0.23
CA HIS A 41 -2.36 -18.39 0.96
C HIS A 41 -3.86 -18.11 1.20
N ARG A 42 -4.46 -17.17 0.45
CA ARG A 42 -5.91 -16.90 0.45
C ARG A 42 -6.59 -17.37 -0.84
N ASN A 43 -5.87 -18.03 -1.76
CA ASN A 43 -6.34 -18.31 -3.12
C ASN A 43 -6.96 -17.08 -3.80
N MET A 44 -6.39 -15.91 -3.56
CA MET A 44 -6.91 -14.64 -4.06
C MET A 44 -6.00 -14.09 -5.16
N LYS A 45 -6.60 -13.78 -6.31
CA LYS A 45 -5.94 -13.11 -7.43
C LYS A 45 -6.86 -12.01 -7.96
N LEU A 46 -6.37 -10.78 -7.95
CA LEU A 46 -7.06 -9.59 -8.45
C LEU A 46 -6.34 -9.10 -9.71
N ILE A 47 -7.09 -8.81 -10.77
CA ILE A 47 -6.56 -8.46 -12.08
C ILE A 47 -7.07 -7.09 -12.48
N GLY A 48 -6.16 -6.17 -12.77
CA GLY A 48 -6.46 -4.79 -13.12
C GLY A 48 -6.62 -3.88 -11.90
N LEU A 49 -6.35 -2.59 -12.12
CA LEU A 49 -6.39 -1.58 -11.05
C LEU A 49 -7.79 -1.41 -10.48
N SER A 50 -8.84 -1.48 -11.31
CA SER A 50 -10.23 -1.42 -10.85
C SER A 50 -10.56 -2.49 -9.81
N ASP A 51 -10.20 -3.75 -10.05
CA ASP A 51 -10.47 -4.85 -9.11
C ASP A 51 -9.65 -4.69 -7.83
N ILE A 52 -8.38 -4.28 -7.95
CA ILE A 52 -7.52 -4.01 -6.80
C ILE A 52 -8.10 -2.88 -5.95
N ARG A 53 -8.49 -1.76 -6.56
CA ARG A 53 -9.07 -0.61 -5.85
C ARG A 53 -10.34 -1.00 -5.11
N LYS A 54 -11.25 -1.70 -5.76
CA LYS A 54 -12.50 -2.18 -5.16
C LYS A 54 -12.26 -3.08 -3.94
N ASN A 55 -11.28 -3.97 -4.03
CA ASN A 55 -11.03 -4.96 -2.98
C ASN A 55 -10.08 -4.47 -1.88
N MET A 56 -9.28 -3.43 -2.13
CA MET A 56 -8.32 -2.91 -1.16
C MET A 56 -8.77 -1.58 -0.55
N LEU A 57 -9.09 -0.58 -1.36
CA LEU A 57 -9.44 0.75 -0.87
C LEU A 57 -10.92 0.82 -0.49
N ASP A 58 -11.81 0.46 -1.41
CA ASP A 58 -13.26 0.61 -1.18
C ASP A 58 -13.76 -0.33 -0.07
N SER A 59 -13.04 -1.43 0.19
CA SER A 59 -13.37 -2.41 1.24
C SER A 59 -13.04 -1.94 2.66
N LEU A 60 -12.25 -0.87 2.82
CA LEU A 60 -11.87 -0.37 4.15
C LEU A 60 -13.06 0.21 4.93
N GLY A 61 -14.08 0.73 4.25
CA GLY A 61 -15.24 1.33 4.91
C GLY A 61 -14.83 2.38 5.96
N PRO A 62 -15.40 2.36 7.19
CA PRO A 62 -15.11 3.32 8.25
C PRO A 62 -13.90 2.88 9.12
N LEU A 63 -12.91 2.19 8.57
CA LEU A 63 -11.74 1.77 9.33
C LEU A 63 -10.66 2.85 9.32
N ASP A 64 -10.09 3.11 10.50
CA ASP A 64 -8.79 3.76 10.58
C ASP A 64 -7.73 2.68 10.33
N THR A 65 -6.82 2.94 9.39
CA THR A 65 -5.76 1.98 9.06
C THR A 65 -4.38 2.60 9.20
N THR A 66 -3.40 1.75 9.52
CA THR A 66 -1.99 2.12 9.52
C THR A 66 -1.19 0.97 8.97
N HIS A 67 -0.38 1.26 7.95
CA HIS A 67 0.48 0.29 7.31
C HIS A 67 1.95 0.65 7.50
N MET A 68 2.71 -0.27 8.08
CA MET A 68 4.17 -0.15 8.21
C MET A 68 4.86 -1.08 7.21
N ILE A 69 5.73 -0.51 6.38
CA ILE A 69 6.55 -1.28 5.43
C ILE A 69 8.01 -1.20 5.85
N SER A 70 8.67 -2.36 6.00
CA SER A 70 10.04 -2.48 6.49
C SER A 70 10.86 -3.53 5.73
N ASN A 71 12.16 -3.61 6.03
CA ASN A 71 13.11 -4.56 5.45
C ASN A 71 13.12 -4.57 3.90
N ILE A 72 13.04 -3.38 3.31
CA ILE A 72 12.91 -3.21 1.87
C ILE A 72 14.22 -3.58 1.17
N ARG A 73 14.15 -4.53 0.23
CA ARG A 73 15.22 -4.86 -0.71
C ARG A 73 14.71 -4.62 -2.13
N VAL A 74 15.44 -3.80 -2.88
CA VAL A 74 15.16 -3.50 -4.29
C VAL A 74 16.23 -4.16 -5.14
N GLN A 75 15.82 -4.84 -6.20
CA GLN A 75 16.71 -5.43 -7.21
C GLN A 75 16.39 -4.80 -8.56
N VAL A 76 17.43 -4.23 -9.18
CA VAL A 76 17.37 -3.62 -10.52
C VAL A 76 18.57 -4.14 -11.29
N GLU A 77 18.34 -4.74 -12.45
CA GLU A 77 19.41 -5.19 -13.33
C GLU A 77 19.93 -4.02 -14.18
N ASN A 78 21.20 -4.09 -14.60
CA ASN A 78 21.78 -3.03 -15.41
C ASN A 78 21.09 -2.94 -16.77
N GLY A 79 20.54 -1.77 -17.10
CA GLY A 79 19.82 -1.54 -18.35
C GLY A 79 18.39 -2.10 -18.37
N ALA A 80 17.87 -2.57 -17.23
CA ALA A 80 16.49 -3.06 -17.14
C ALA A 80 15.47 -1.93 -16.97
N ASP A 81 14.33 -2.07 -17.65
CA ASP A 81 13.16 -1.19 -17.51
C ASP A 81 12.24 -1.60 -16.34
N ALA A 82 12.56 -2.71 -15.67
CA ALA A 82 11.80 -3.26 -14.56
C ALA A 82 12.68 -3.46 -13.31
N ALA A 83 12.05 -3.43 -12.15
CA ALA A 83 12.65 -3.68 -10.86
C ALA A 83 11.76 -4.62 -10.04
N SER A 84 12.37 -5.40 -9.15
CA SER A 84 11.64 -6.16 -8.13
C SER A 84 11.92 -5.61 -6.75
N LEU A 85 10.95 -5.75 -5.86
CA LEU A 85 11.04 -5.30 -4.47
C LEU A 85 10.49 -6.38 -3.55
N THR A 86 11.20 -6.65 -2.46
CA THR A 86 10.69 -7.43 -1.33
C THR A 86 10.68 -6.57 -0.07
N ALA A 87 9.67 -6.77 0.77
CA ALA A 87 9.50 -6.06 2.03
C ALA A 87 8.61 -6.85 2.99
N TYR A 88 8.61 -6.45 4.25
CA TYR A 88 7.58 -6.84 5.22
C TYR A 88 6.53 -5.74 5.32
N ALA A 89 5.26 -6.15 5.42
CA ALA A 89 4.14 -5.26 5.62
C ALA A 89 3.39 -5.67 6.90
N LEU A 90 3.16 -4.70 7.79
CA LEU A 90 2.26 -4.84 8.92
C LEU A 90 1.09 -3.88 8.72
N ALA A 91 -0.12 -4.43 8.62
CA ALA A 91 -1.37 -3.69 8.53
C ALA A 91 -2.10 -3.74 9.88
N GLN A 92 -2.49 -2.59 10.39
CA GLN A 92 -3.32 -2.47 11.58
C GLN A 92 -4.62 -1.79 11.18
N HIS A 93 -5.75 -2.44 11.46
CA HIS A 93 -7.08 -1.91 11.21
C HIS A 93 -7.80 -1.73 12.54
N CYS A 94 -8.36 -0.55 12.77
CA CYS A 94 -9.20 -0.24 13.91
C CYS A 94 -10.51 0.38 13.44
N PRO A 95 -11.61 0.24 14.20
CA PRO A 95 -12.81 1.03 13.94
C PRO A 95 -12.52 2.54 13.93
N ALA A 96 -13.26 3.31 13.14
CA ALA A 96 -13.13 4.77 13.08
C ALA A 96 -13.04 5.41 14.47
N GLY A 97 -12.09 6.33 14.64
CA GLY A 97 -11.83 7.08 15.86
C GLY A 97 -11.17 6.27 16.98
N LYS A 98 -10.68 5.05 16.70
CA LYS A 98 -10.03 4.17 17.69
C LYS A 98 -8.53 3.99 17.47
N ALA A 99 -7.98 4.50 16.37
CA ALA A 99 -6.53 4.48 16.13
C ALA A 99 -5.75 5.49 16.99
N GLU A 100 -6.42 6.51 17.53
CA GLU A 100 -5.81 7.46 18.44
C GLU A 100 -5.68 6.82 19.84
N ILE A 101 -4.45 6.70 20.34
CA ILE A 101 -4.25 6.55 21.78
C ILE A 101 -4.94 7.76 22.39
N GLN A 102 -6.07 7.55 23.07
CA GLN A 102 -6.63 8.53 23.99
C GLN A 102 -5.45 8.96 24.86
N ARG A 103 -4.87 10.13 24.56
CA ARG A 103 -3.94 10.77 25.48
C ARG A 103 -4.79 10.99 26.72
N ALA A 104 -4.64 10.09 27.69
CA ALA A 104 -5.02 10.32 29.07
C ALA A 104 -4.15 11.48 29.56
N LEU A 105 -4.43 12.69 29.08
CA LEU A 105 -4.07 13.91 29.77
C LEU A 105 -5.01 13.96 30.96
N SER A 106 -4.49 13.44 32.07
CA SER A 106 -4.52 14.10 33.37
C SER A 106 -5.63 15.14 33.53
N SER A 107 -6.78 14.69 34.05
CA SER A 107 -7.64 15.52 34.89
C SER A 107 -7.16 15.42 36.33
#